data_AF-A0A8J9SCH5-F1
#
_entry.id   AF-A0A8J9SCH5-F1
#
_cell.length_a   1.000
_cell.length_b   1.000
_cell.length_c   1.000
_cell.angle_alpha   90.00
_cell.angle_beta   90.00
_cell.angle_gamma   90.00
#
_symmetry.space_group_name_H-M   'P 1'
#
loop_
_entity.id
_entity.type
_entity.pdbx_description
1 polymer ?
#
loop_
_entity_poly.entity_id
_entity_poly.type
_entity_poly.pdbx_seq_one_letter_code
_entity_poly.pdbx_strand_id
1 'polypeptide(L)'
;MALQLLRPLGAGAAGFPANLLESFMDNQPEPVLFPRKALNQVFAVLLMRSAYDAVDSLDFIPMDRFQAQFWKLRQSEYEPYLIQRLPLKVRQGDLTDPSYFDFISFAQLATISQEIPIGQQAFEEFCEECEGQKQTIQRSPSLQSNAALPAAFERITGDLIYEGLCNGFRGVNFGAPRPSEPRTPIQELAGNAQRILDIFTANGYAIKATVSEVVPSRSCGSVEWHGACPSAGTFRVRLEGPATLWGTAALENRRAIASAYDAMAVEAYLRHSGCSASYSVRHTDTAVEEFWTVA
;
A
#
# COMPACT_ATOMS: atom_id res chain seq x y z
N MET A 1 63.30 -28.33 4.93
CA MET A 1 63.32 -28.43 6.41
C MET A 1 62.17 -27.57 6.92
N ALA A 2 61.22 -28.21 7.58
CA ALA A 2 59.90 -27.67 7.94
C ALA A 2 59.96 -26.65 9.09
N LEU A 3 58.96 -25.76 9.15
CA LEU A 3 58.13 -25.64 10.36
C LEU A 3 56.78 -24.98 10.03
N GLN A 4 55.72 -25.75 10.27
CA GLN A 4 54.33 -25.32 10.29
C GLN A 4 54.07 -24.41 11.49
N LEU A 5 53.21 -23.40 11.33
CA LEU A 5 52.41 -22.85 12.42
C LEU A 5 50.93 -22.95 12.04
N LEU A 6 50.19 -23.53 12.98
CA LEU A 6 48.83 -24.04 12.89
C LEU A 6 47.81 -22.94 12.59
N ARG A 7 46.87 -23.23 11.67
CA ARG A 7 45.59 -22.51 11.56
C ARG A 7 44.71 -22.85 12.77
N PRO A 8 44.03 -21.88 13.40
CA PRO A 8 42.85 -22.19 14.18
C PRO A 8 41.69 -22.46 13.21
N LEU A 9 41.08 -23.64 13.36
CA LEU A 9 39.73 -23.93 12.88
C LEU A 9 38.74 -23.34 13.89
N GLY A 10 37.76 -22.59 13.39
CA GLY A 10 36.52 -22.33 14.12
C GLY A 10 36.05 -20.88 14.08
N ALA A 11 35.02 -20.61 13.27
CA ALA A 11 33.66 -20.32 13.75
C ALA A 11 32.91 -19.57 12.63
N GLY A 12 31.77 -20.13 12.22
CA GLY A 12 30.96 -19.63 11.12
C GLY A 12 30.45 -18.21 11.35
N ALA A 13 30.75 -17.33 10.41
CA ALA A 13 29.84 -16.28 10.02
C ALA A 13 29.46 -16.62 8.59
N ALA A 14 28.20 -17.02 8.37
CA ALA A 14 27.62 -17.00 7.05
C ALA A 14 27.54 -15.52 6.63
N GLY A 15 28.63 -15.02 6.06
CA GLY A 15 28.67 -13.68 5.50
C GLY A 15 27.64 -13.60 4.40
N PHE A 16 26.75 -12.61 4.50
CA PHE A 16 25.95 -12.19 3.35
C PHE A 16 26.91 -11.95 2.18
N PRO A 17 26.66 -12.52 0.99
CA PRO A 17 27.52 -12.25 -0.15
C PRO A 17 27.49 -10.74 -0.43
N ALA A 18 28.65 -10.08 -0.38
CA ALA A 18 28.79 -8.62 -0.54
C ALA A 18 28.05 -8.09 -1.78
N ASN A 19 27.99 -8.90 -2.84
CA ASN A 19 27.30 -8.60 -4.10
C ASN A 19 25.77 -8.39 -3.95
N LEU A 20 25.14 -8.98 -2.94
CA LEU A 20 23.69 -8.85 -2.67
C LEU A 20 23.39 -7.54 -1.93
N LEU A 21 24.31 -7.11 -1.07
CA LEU A 21 24.20 -5.86 -0.30
C LEU A 21 24.46 -4.65 -1.20
N GLU A 22 25.48 -4.72 -2.08
CA GLU A 22 25.73 -3.69 -3.12
C GLU A 22 24.56 -3.59 -4.11
N SER A 23 24.08 -4.71 -4.66
CA SER A 23 22.94 -4.70 -5.59
C SER A 23 21.63 -4.23 -4.94
N PHE A 24 21.45 -4.43 -3.63
CA PHE A 24 20.35 -3.85 -2.89
C PHE A 24 20.53 -2.35 -2.73
N MET A 25 21.71 -1.87 -2.33
CA MET A 25 21.94 -0.46 -2.05
C MET A 25 21.82 0.44 -3.30
N ASP A 26 22.22 -0.04 -4.49
CA ASP A 26 22.20 0.77 -5.72
C ASP A 26 20.79 1.11 -6.24
N ASN A 27 19.74 0.41 -5.78
CA ASN A 27 18.36 0.59 -6.26
C ASN A 27 17.39 1.04 -5.16
N GLN A 28 17.89 1.47 -4.00
CA GLN A 28 17.05 1.87 -2.87
C GLN A 28 17.02 3.39 -2.72
N PRO A 29 15.85 3.95 -2.37
CA PRO A 29 15.75 5.37 -2.08
C PRO A 29 16.47 5.70 -0.76
N GLU A 30 16.87 6.96 -0.65
CA GLU A 30 17.49 7.50 0.56
C GLU A 30 16.61 7.27 1.80
N PRO A 31 17.22 6.99 2.96
CA PRO A 31 16.48 6.77 4.19
C PRO A 31 15.76 8.06 4.65
N VAL A 32 14.57 7.89 5.23
CA VAL A 32 13.82 9.00 5.84
C VAL A 32 14.42 9.30 7.21
N LEU A 33 15.09 10.45 7.35
CA LEU A 33 15.84 10.82 8.55
C LEU A 33 15.14 11.85 9.45
N PHE A 34 13.99 12.38 9.04
CA PHE A 34 13.22 13.31 9.87
C PHE A 34 12.15 12.57 10.71
N PRO A 35 11.78 13.12 11.89
CA PRO A 35 10.78 12.49 12.74
C PRO A 35 9.40 12.42 12.07
N ARG A 36 8.74 11.26 12.21
CA ARG A 36 7.34 11.02 11.83
C ARG A 36 6.52 10.66 13.06
N LYS A 37 5.20 10.83 12.98
CA LYS A 37 4.28 10.49 14.08
C LYS A 37 4.19 8.97 14.25
N ALA A 38 4.01 8.51 15.48
CA ALA A 38 3.63 7.12 15.73
C ALA A 38 2.22 6.88 15.19
N LEU A 39 2.00 5.74 14.52
CA LEU A 39 0.69 5.37 14.01
C LEU A 39 -0.19 4.86 15.14
N ASN A 40 -1.49 5.12 15.03
CA ASN A 40 -2.48 4.40 15.82
C ASN A 40 -2.46 2.91 15.43
N GLN A 41 -2.30 2.01 16.41
CA GLN A 41 -2.20 0.57 16.16
C GLN A 41 -3.41 -0.01 15.42
N VAL A 42 -4.63 0.38 15.79
CA VAL A 42 -5.86 -0.14 15.17
C VAL A 42 -5.97 0.33 13.72
N PHE A 43 -5.63 1.60 13.48
CA PHE A 43 -5.56 2.17 12.14
C PHE A 43 -4.49 1.50 11.26
N ALA A 44 -3.27 1.33 11.77
CA ALA A 44 -2.20 0.64 11.03
C ALA A 44 -2.59 -0.81 10.68
N VAL A 45 -3.28 -1.51 11.58
CA VAL A 45 -3.80 -2.85 11.32
C VAL A 45 -4.91 -2.82 10.27
N LEU A 46 -5.82 -1.82 10.28
CA LEU A 46 -6.82 -1.66 9.23
C LEU A 46 -6.15 -1.62 7.85
N LEU A 47 -5.16 -0.73 7.65
CA LEU A 47 -4.49 -0.58 6.36
C LEU A 47 -3.83 -1.88 5.87
N MET A 48 -3.00 -2.50 6.73
CA MET A 48 -2.29 -3.73 6.38
C MET A 48 -3.23 -4.91 6.14
N ARG A 49 -4.32 -4.99 6.93
CA ARG A 49 -5.30 -6.08 6.82
C ARG A 49 -6.16 -5.92 5.58
N SER A 50 -6.56 -4.71 5.20
CA SER A 50 -7.29 -4.46 3.96
C SER A 50 -6.53 -4.93 2.72
N ALA A 51 -5.22 -4.67 2.64
CA ALA A 51 -4.39 -5.21 1.56
C ALA A 51 -4.27 -6.74 1.62
N TYR A 52 -4.15 -7.31 2.81
CA TYR A 52 -4.09 -8.77 2.98
C TYR A 52 -5.40 -9.45 2.52
N ASP A 53 -6.55 -8.93 2.96
CA ASP A 53 -7.87 -9.46 2.62
C ASP A 53 -8.20 -9.23 1.13
N ALA A 54 -7.65 -8.19 0.50
CA ALA A 54 -7.74 -7.99 -0.94
C ALA A 54 -6.99 -9.06 -1.73
N VAL A 55 -5.82 -9.53 -1.27
CA VAL A 55 -5.10 -10.64 -1.92
C VAL A 55 -5.92 -11.92 -1.88
N ASP A 56 -6.46 -12.24 -0.70
CA ASP A 56 -7.32 -13.40 -0.46
C ASP A 56 -8.55 -13.35 -1.37
N SER A 57 -9.26 -12.22 -1.40
CA SER A 57 -10.48 -12.02 -2.21
C SER A 57 -10.25 -12.07 -3.73
N LEU A 58 -9.01 -11.90 -4.20
CA LEU A 58 -8.69 -11.92 -5.63
C LEU A 58 -8.37 -13.32 -6.14
N ASP A 59 -8.22 -14.31 -5.26
CA ASP A 59 -8.04 -15.72 -5.63
C ASP A 59 -6.98 -15.95 -6.71
N PHE A 60 -5.82 -15.28 -6.62
CA PHE A 60 -4.73 -15.47 -7.60
C PHE A 60 -3.53 -16.25 -7.05
N ILE A 61 -3.50 -16.50 -5.75
CA ILE A 61 -2.42 -17.21 -5.06
C ILE A 61 -2.98 -17.87 -3.78
N PRO A 62 -2.59 -19.11 -3.46
CA PRO A 62 -2.86 -19.69 -2.14
C PRO A 62 -2.28 -18.84 -1.00
N MET A 63 -3.01 -18.65 0.09
CA MET A 63 -2.57 -17.74 1.14
C MET A 63 -1.38 -18.25 1.95
N ASP A 64 -1.20 -19.57 2.07
CA ASP A 64 0.01 -20.17 2.66
C ASP A 64 1.26 -19.82 1.84
N ARG A 65 1.16 -19.89 0.50
CA ARG A 65 2.22 -19.49 -0.41
C ARG A 65 2.49 -18.00 -0.31
N PHE A 66 1.45 -17.17 -0.32
CA PHE A 66 1.61 -15.72 -0.18
C PHE A 66 2.32 -15.36 1.13
N GLN A 67 1.87 -15.91 2.26
CA GLN A 67 2.50 -15.69 3.57
C GLN A 67 3.96 -16.15 3.59
N ALA A 68 4.27 -17.30 2.99
CA ALA A 68 5.64 -17.80 2.91
C ALA A 68 6.54 -16.87 2.08
N GLN A 69 6.06 -16.37 0.93
CA GLN A 69 6.83 -15.44 0.09
C GLN A 69 7.01 -14.08 0.77
N PHE A 70 5.95 -13.56 1.37
CA PHE A 70 6.01 -12.32 2.14
C PHE A 70 6.98 -12.42 3.31
N TRP A 71 6.97 -13.54 4.04
CA TRP A 71 7.93 -13.80 5.12
C TRP A 71 9.38 -13.86 4.60
N LYS A 72 9.63 -14.56 3.49
CA LYS A 72 10.98 -14.66 2.90
C LYS A 72 11.51 -13.31 2.45
N LEU A 73 10.69 -12.53 1.73
CA LEU A 73 11.07 -11.19 1.28
C LEU A 73 11.35 -10.28 2.49
N ARG A 74 10.46 -10.28 3.48
CA ARG A 74 10.67 -9.54 4.72
C ARG A 74 12.00 -9.92 5.40
N GLN A 75 12.35 -11.20 5.47
CA GLN A 75 13.61 -11.64 6.08
C GLN A 75 14.83 -11.16 5.28
N SER A 76 14.81 -11.24 3.96
CA SER A 76 15.95 -10.82 3.13
C SER A 76 16.17 -9.32 3.10
N GLU A 77 15.10 -8.52 3.22
CA GLU A 77 15.17 -7.06 3.05
C GLU A 77 15.34 -6.30 4.38
N TYR A 78 15.08 -6.94 5.53
CA TYR A 78 15.03 -6.21 6.81
C TYR A 78 16.41 -5.74 7.29
N GLU A 79 17.43 -6.61 7.26
CA GLU A 79 18.78 -6.21 7.70
C GLU A 79 19.37 -5.09 6.82
N PRO A 80 19.32 -5.19 5.46
CA PRO A 80 19.73 -4.08 4.61
C PRO A 80 18.96 -2.78 4.86
N TYR A 81 17.65 -2.87 5.12
CA TYR A 81 16.81 -1.72 5.48
C TYR A 81 17.27 -1.03 6.78
N LEU A 82 17.68 -1.81 7.78
CA LEU A 82 18.18 -1.29 9.06
C LEU A 82 19.55 -0.61 8.91
N ILE A 83 20.46 -1.20 8.12
CA ILE A 83 21.80 -0.64 7.90
C ILE A 83 21.73 0.79 7.35
N GLN A 84 20.81 1.06 6.41
CA GLN A 84 20.59 2.40 5.85
C GLN A 84 20.10 3.43 6.89
N ARG A 85 19.57 2.98 8.03
CA ARG A 85 18.93 3.84 9.04
C ARG A 85 19.70 3.97 10.33
N LEU A 86 20.89 3.38 10.42
CA LEU A 86 21.72 3.52 11.62
C LEU A 86 21.96 5.02 11.94
N PRO A 87 21.82 5.43 13.22
CA PRO A 87 21.66 4.62 14.43
C PRO A 87 20.19 4.37 14.86
N LEU A 88 19.18 4.68 14.04
CA LEU A 88 17.77 4.48 14.38
C LEU A 88 17.47 2.99 14.59
N LYS A 89 16.79 2.67 15.69
CA LYS A 89 16.38 1.30 16.03
C LYS A 89 14.92 1.09 15.64
N VAL A 90 14.69 0.48 14.49
CA VAL A 90 13.34 0.10 14.04
C VAL A 90 12.97 -1.25 14.63
N ARG A 91 11.89 -1.34 15.42
CA ARG A 91 11.51 -2.58 16.09
C ARG A 91 10.67 -3.47 15.17
N GLN A 92 11.13 -4.69 14.94
CA GLN A 92 10.39 -5.64 14.13
C GLN A 92 9.03 -5.98 14.78
N GLY A 93 7.96 -5.85 14.00
CA GLY A 93 6.59 -6.15 14.40
C GLY A 93 5.82 -4.98 15.01
N ASP A 94 6.47 -3.84 15.25
CA ASP A 94 5.83 -2.67 15.83
C ASP A 94 5.16 -1.80 14.75
N LEU A 95 3.89 -2.05 14.47
CA LEU A 95 3.13 -1.29 13.46
C LEU A 95 2.89 0.17 13.85
N THR A 96 3.17 0.58 15.09
CA THR A 96 3.06 1.98 15.50
C THR A 96 4.31 2.79 15.13
N ASP A 97 5.45 2.14 14.91
CA ASP A 97 6.65 2.78 14.40
C ASP A 97 6.49 3.06 12.90
N PRO A 98 6.50 4.33 12.47
CA PRO A 98 6.34 4.67 11.05
C PRO A 98 7.43 4.06 10.18
N SER A 99 8.63 3.79 10.70
CA SER A 99 9.70 3.13 9.93
C SER A 99 9.41 1.65 9.72
N TYR A 100 8.93 0.95 10.76
CA TYR A 100 8.57 -0.45 10.58
C TYR A 100 7.31 -0.59 9.72
N PHE A 101 6.33 0.32 9.88
CA PHE A 101 5.13 0.37 9.02
C PHE A 101 5.51 0.56 7.54
N ASP A 102 6.40 1.51 7.23
CA ASP A 102 6.94 1.75 5.88
C ASP A 102 7.55 0.47 5.28
N PHE A 103 8.40 -0.19 6.07
CA PHE A 103 9.11 -1.39 5.64
C PHE A 103 8.16 -2.57 5.38
N ILE A 104 7.22 -2.80 6.30
CA ILE A 104 6.33 -3.95 6.20
C ILE A 104 5.28 -3.75 5.11
N SER A 105 4.82 -2.52 4.87
CA SER A 105 3.94 -2.22 3.73
C SER A 105 4.69 -2.40 2.41
N PHE A 106 5.92 -1.88 2.30
CA PHE A 106 6.81 -2.15 1.16
C PHE A 106 6.92 -3.64 0.88
N ALA A 107 7.26 -4.45 1.89
CA ALA A 107 7.43 -5.88 1.71
C ALA A 107 6.13 -6.55 1.25
N GLN A 108 4.97 -6.13 1.79
CA GLN A 108 3.68 -6.68 1.40
C GLN A 108 3.37 -6.37 -0.08
N LEU A 109 3.44 -5.09 -0.46
CA LEU A 109 3.10 -4.63 -1.81
C LEU A 109 4.10 -5.13 -2.86
N ALA A 110 5.38 -5.29 -2.49
CA ALA A 110 6.39 -5.88 -3.35
C ALA A 110 6.10 -7.37 -3.60
N THR A 111 5.74 -8.15 -2.57
CA THR A 111 5.35 -9.56 -2.74
C THR A 111 4.09 -9.67 -3.62
N ILE A 112 3.08 -8.85 -3.39
CA ILE A 112 1.85 -8.83 -4.21
C ILE A 112 2.19 -8.57 -5.68
N SER A 113 3.02 -7.56 -5.93
CA SER A 113 3.43 -7.17 -7.29
C SER A 113 4.25 -8.25 -8.00
N GLN A 114 5.04 -9.04 -7.26
CA GLN A 114 5.81 -10.16 -7.81
C GLN A 114 4.92 -11.36 -8.17
N GLU A 115 3.86 -11.60 -7.41
CA GLU A 115 2.99 -12.77 -7.60
C GLU A 115 1.86 -12.52 -8.61
N ILE A 116 1.39 -11.27 -8.79
CA ILE A 116 0.33 -10.93 -9.75
C ILE A 116 0.60 -11.45 -11.18
N PRO A 117 1.78 -11.23 -11.80
CA PRO A 117 2.04 -11.68 -13.18
C PRO A 117 1.91 -13.20 -13.37
N ILE A 118 2.23 -13.96 -12.31
CA ILE A 118 2.19 -15.43 -12.29
C ILE A 118 0.95 -15.97 -11.55
N GLY A 119 -0.04 -15.10 -11.29
CA GLY A 119 -1.26 -15.46 -10.60
C GLY A 119 -2.01 -16.59 -11.30
N GLN A 120 -2.50 -17.54 -10.50
CA GLN A 120 -3.20 -18.73 -10.95
C GLN A 120 -4.69 -18.45 -11.14
N GLN A 121 -5.34 -19.19 -12.04
CA GLN A 121 -6.80 -19.15 -12.23
C GLN A 121 -7.53 -20.11 -11.28
N ALA A 122 -6.83 -21.17 -10.88
CA ALA A 122 -7.33 -22.21 -10.00
C ALA A 122 -6.17 -22.82 -9.22
N PHE A 123 -6.39 -23.15 -7.96
CA PHE A 123 -5.42 -23.81 -7.10
C PHE A 123 -6.11 -24.55 -5.96
N GLU A 124 -5.38 -25.42 -5.28
CA GLU A 124 -5.83 -26.02 -4.03
C GLU A 124 -5.36 -25.17 -2.86
N GLU A 125 -6.23 -24.97 -1.88
CA GLU A 125 -5.91 -24.33 -0.61
C GLU A 125 -6.35 -25.21 0.55
N PHE A 126 -5.65 -25.07 1.68
CA PHE A 126 -6.02 -25.75 2.92
C PHE A 126 -7.35 -25.19 3.44
N CYS A 127 -8.28 -26.09 3.74
CA CYS A 127 -9.58 -25.74 4.31
C CYS A 127 -9.84 -26.67 5.51
N GLU A 128 -9.92 -26.11 6.71
CA GLU A 128 -10.10 -26.88 7.96
C GLU A 128 -11.40 -27.69 7.96
N GLU A 129 -12.45 -27.15 7.33
CA GLU A 129 -13.81 -27.71 7.33
C GLU A 129 -14.08 -28.63 6.12
N CYS A 130 -13.14 -28.76 5.19
CA CYS A 130 -13.33 -29.50 3.95
C CYS A 130 -12.88 -30.97 4.08
N GLU A 131 -13.58 -31.88 3.39
CA GLU A 131 -13.17 -33.28 3.28
C GLU A 131 -11.79 -33.38 2.60
N GLY A 132 -10.84 -34.08 3.24
CA GLY A 132 -9.45 -34.13 2.77
C GLY A 132 -8.63 -32.86 3.05
N GLN A 133 -9.18 -31.91 3.83
CA GLN A 133 -8.55 -30.66 4.26
C GLN A 133 -8.11 -29.74 3.12
N LYS A 134 -8.77 -29.85 1.96
CA LYS A 134 -8.45 -29.08 0.78
C LYS A 134 -9.72 -28.59 0.09
N GLN A 135 -9.63 -27.39 -0.47
CA GLN A 135 -10.65 -26.82 -1.35
C GLN A 135 -9.99 -26.35 -2.63
N THR A 136 -10.65 -26.58 -3.76
CA THR A 136 -10.28 -25.95 -5.02
C THR A 136 -10.86 -24.55 -5.06
N ILE A 137 -9.99 -23.56 -5.16
CA ILE A 137 -10.35 -22.16 -5.36
C ILE A 137 -10.29 -21.86 -6.85
N GLN A 138 -11.29 -21.13 -7.35
CA GLN A 138 -11.39 -20.74 -8.75
C GLN A 138 -11.61 -19.24 -8.84
N ARG A 139 -10.66 -18.55 -9.48
CA ARG A 139 -10.72 -17.09 -9.63
C ARG A 139 -11.93 -16.66 -10.45
N SER A 140 -12.52 -15.52 -10.06
CA SER A 140 -13.65 -14.93 -10.74
C SER A 140 -13.43 -14.82 -12.27
N PRO A 141 -14.41 -15.21 -13.11
CA PRO A 141 -14.33 -15.08 -14.56
C PRO A 141 -14.09 -13.63 -15.05
N SER A 142 -14.49 -12.63 -14.25
CA SER A 142 -14.25 -11.21 -14.55
C SER A 142 -12.77 -10.80 -14.43
N LEU A 143 -11.95 -11.62 -13.76
CA LEU A 143 -10.52 -11.39 -13.48
C LEU A 143 -9.64 -12.47 -14.12
N GLN A 144 -10.01 -12.98 -15.30
CA GLN A 144 -9.19 -13.95 -16.02
C GLN A 144 -7.82 -13.38 -16.42
N SER A 145 -7.71 -12.09 -16.72
CA SER A 145 -6.42 -11.49 -17.07
C SER A 145 -5.65 -11.04 -15.83
N ASN A 146 -4.41 -11.51 -15.67
CA ASN A 146 -3.52 -11.04 -14.60
C ASN A 146 -3.23 -9.53 -14.70
N ALA A 147 -3.35 -8.94 -15.90
CA ALA A 147 -3.19 -7.50 -16.10
C ALA A 147 -4.29 -6.66 -15.43
N ALA A 148 -5.45 -7.25 -15.10
CA ALA A 148 -6.53 -6.57 -14.39
C ALA A 148 -6.36 -6.61 -12.85
N LEU A 149 -5.50 -7.50 -12.33
CA LEU A 149 -5.34 -7.71 -10.89
C LEU A 149 -4.80 -6.49 -10.14
N PRO A 150 -3.83 -5.70 -10.66
CA PRO A 150 -3.35 -4.52 -9.94
C PRO A 150 -4.46 -3.53 -9.62
N ALA A 151 -5.26 -3.15 -10.62
CA ALA A 151 -6.38 -2.23 -10.45
C ALA A 151 -7.48 -2.84 -9.55
N ALA A 152 -7.74 -4.15 -9.66
CA ALA A 152 -8.70 -4.82 -8.80
C ALA A 152 -8.24 -4.87 -7.34
N PHE A 153 -6.94 -5.06 -7.11
CA PHE A 153 -6.31 -5.06 -5.78
C PHE A 153 -6.41 -3.70 -5.12
N GLU A 154 -6.03 -2.62 -5.81
CA GLU A 154 -6.13 -1.25 -5.28
C GLU A 154 -7.57 -0.90 -4.95
N ARG A 155 -8.51 -1.27 -5.83
CA ARG A 155 -9.95 -1.06 -5.63
C ARG A 155 -10.47 -1.74 -4.36
N ILE A 156 -10.22 -3.05 -4.21
CA ILE A 156 -10.72 -3.83 -3.05
C ILE A 156 -10.03 -3.36 -1.76
N THR A 157 -8.73 -3.08 -1.81
CA THR A 157 -7.99 -2.53 -0.65
C THR A 157 -8.60 -1.21 -0.22
N GLY A 158 -8.84 -0.30 -1.16
CA GLY A 158 -9.48 0.99 -0.90
C GLY A 158 -10.88 0.85 -0.31
N ASP A 159 -11.70 -0.07 -0.87
CA ASP A 159 -13.05 -0.38 -0.36
C ASP A 159 -13.01 -0.78 1.11
N LEU A 160 -12.17 -1.76 1.45
CA LEU A 160 -12.07 -2.27 2.81
C LEU A 160 -11.55 -1.21 3.79
N ILE A 161 -10.61 -0.37 3.36
CA ILE A 161 -10.14 0.75 4.19
C ILE A 161 -11.28 1.71 4.43
N TYR A 162 -11.91 2.23 3.37
CA TYR A 162 -12.95 3.24 3.47
C TYR A 162 -14.17 2.75 4.27
N GLU A 163 -14.58 1.49 4.09
CA GLU A 163 -15.62 0.85 4.89
C GLU A 163 -15.22 0.78 6.38
N GLY A 164 -13.98 0.39 6.69
CA GLY A 164 -13.44 0.40 8.05
C GLY A 164 -13.41 1.79 8.66
N LEU A 165 -13.16 2.85 7.86
CA LEU A 165 -13.20 4.23 8.34
C LEU A 165 -14.64 4.72 8.59
N CYS A 166 -15.61 4.29 7.78
CA CYS A 166 -17.02 4.70 7.87
C CYS A 166 -17.79 3.94 8.96
N ASN A 167 -17.57 2.62 9.04
CA ASN A 167 -18.34 1.71 9.89
C ASN A 167 -17.59 1.35 11.18
N GLY A 168 -16.32 1.72 11.26
CA GLY A 168 -15.42 1.41 12.35
C GLY A 168 -14.68 0.07 12.15
N PHE A 169 -13.58 -0.08 12.87
CA PHE A 169 -12.75 -1.29 12.83
C PHE A 169 -12.26 -1.61 14.25
N ARG A 170 -12.45 -2.86 14.68
CA ARG A 170 -12.05 -3.35 16.02
C ARG A 170 -12.48 -2.44 17.17
N GLY A 171 -13.72 -1.95 17.12
CA GLY A 171 -14.31 -1.10 18.16
C GLY A 171 -13.90 0.38 18.10
N VAL A 172 -13.08 0.79 17.13
CA VAL A 172 -12.73 2.19 16.88
C VAL A 172 -13.58 2.74 15.74
N ASN A 173 -14.24 3.87 15.96
CA ASN A 173 -14.92 4.63 14.91
C ASN A 173 -14.03 5.81 14.49
N PHE A 174 -13.69 5.89 13.22
CA PHE A 174 -12.81 6.92 12.68
C PHE A 174 -13.56 8.17 12.17
N GLY A 175 -14.87 8.07 11.94
CA GLY A 175 -15.70 9.21 11.57
C GLY A 175 -15.49 9.72 10.13
N ALA A 176 -15.17 8.83 9.18
CA ALA A 176 -15.10 9.21 7.77
C ALA A 176 -16.45 9.76 7.25
N PRO A 177 -16.41 10.70 6.28
CA PRO A 177 -17.63 11.17 5.64
C PRO A 177 -18.35 10.00 4.96
N ARG A 178 -19.68 10.01 5.01
CA ARG A 178 -20.49 9.09 4.20
C ARG A 178 -20.32 9.43 2.70
N PRO A 179 -20.62 8.48 1.79
CA PRO A 179 -20.62 8.77 0.37
C PRO A 179 -21.45 10.01 0.07
N SER A 180 -20.94 10.87 -0.80
CA SER A 180 -21.64 12.06 -1.23
C SER A 180 -22.77 11.71 -2.19
N GLU A 181 -23.79 12.56 -2.23
CA GLU A 181 -24.90 12.38 -3.17
C GLU A 181 -24.39 12.45 -4.63
N PRO A 182 -25.03 11.73 -5.57
CA PRO A 182 -24.69 11.85 -6.98
C PRO A 182 -24.70 13.30 -7.45
N ARG A 183 -23.73 13.67 -8.28
CA ARG A 183 -23.58 15.04 -8.84
C ARG A 183 -23.15 16.10 -7.81
N THR A 184 -22.63 15.69 -6.64
CA THR A 184 -21.98 16.60 -5.69
C THR A 184 -20.84 17.37 -6.38
N PRO A 185 -20.72 18.70 -6.21
CA PRO A 185 -19.66 19.48 -6.83
C PRO A 185 -18.25 19.01 -6.44
N ILE A 186 -17.29 19.09 -7.38
CA ILE A 186 -15.90 18.67 -7.15
C ILE A 186 -15.26 19.35 -5.92
N GLN A 187 -15.65 20.59 -5.60
CA GLN A 187 -15.17 21.29 -4.40
C GLN A 187 -15.58 20.58 -3.12
N GLU A 188 -16.79 20.06 -3.06
CA GLU A 188 -17.30 19.35 -1.90
C GLU A 188 -16.74 17.92 -1.83
N LEU A 189 -16.60 17.26 -2.99
CA LEU A 189 -15.90 15.96 -3.08
C LEU A 189 -14.44 16.07 -2.58
N ALA A 190 -13.71 17.08 -3.05
CA ALA A 190 -12.34 17.37 -2.61
C ALA A 190 -12.28 17.73 -1.11
N GLY A 191 -13.27 18.45 -0.60
CA GLY A 191 -13.40 18.74 0.83
C GLY A 191 -13.62 17.48 1.69
N ASN A 192 -14.40 16.52 1.21
CA ASN A 192 -14.57 15.23 1.89
C ASN A 192 -13.35 14.32 1.74
N ALA A 193 -12.64 14.37 0.60
CA ALA A 193 -11.33 13.73 0.47
C ALA A 193 -10.33 14.27 1.50
N GLN A 194 -10.29 15.60 1.72
CA GLN A 194 -9.49 16.20 2.80
C GLN A 194 -9.87 15.63 4.16
N ARG A 195 -11.16 15.48 4.47
CA ARG A 195 -11.62 14.90 5.75
C ARG A 195 -11.17 13.45 5.95
N ILE A 196 -11.08 12.66 4.88
CA ILE A 196 -10.50 11.31 4.93
C ILE A 196 -9.01 11.41 5.26
N LEU A 197 -8.27 12.28 4.58
CA LEU A 197 -6.84 12.49 4.80
C LEU A 197 -6.52 13.08 6.19
N ASP A 198 -7.44 13.85 6.77
CA ASP A 198 -7.35 14.34 8.14
C ASP A 198 -7.40 13.18 9.14
N ILE A 199 -8.18 12.12 8.87
CA ILE A 199 -8.20 10.89 9.68
C ILE A 199 -6.84 10.19 9.60
N PHE A 200 -6.26 10.05 8.40
CA PHE A 200 -4.92 9.49 8.23
C PHE A 200 -3.89 10.29 9.05
N THR A 201 -3.92 11.61 8.95
CA THR A 201 -3.02 12.51 9.68
C THR A 201 -3.22 12.44 11.21
N ALA A 202 -4.47 12.36 11.68
CA ALA A 202 -4.81 12.24 13.09
C ALA A 202 -4.37 10.89 13.69
N ASN A 203 -4.34 9.84 12.86
CA ASN A 203 -3.87 8.50 13.24
C ASN A 203 -2.37 8.27 12.95
N GLY A 204 -1.61 9.35 12.69
CA GLY A 204 -0.16 9.31 12.60
C GLY A 204 0.40 8.84 11.26
N TYR A 205 -0.44 8.62 10.25
CA TYR A 205 0.02 8.20 8.91
C TYR A 205 0.88 9.25 8.22
N ALA A 206 0.60 10.54 8.42
CA ALA A 206 1.38 11.64 7.86
C ALA A 206 1.53 12.77 8.88
N ILE A 207 2.54 13.63 8.68
CA ILE A 207 2.69 14.86 9.47
C ILE A 207 1.52 15.79 9.16
N LYS A 208 1.23 15.96 7.87
CA LYS A 208 0.17 16.81 7.33
C LYS A 208 -0.31 16.28 5.98
N ALA A 209 -1.59 16.42 5.70
CA ALA A 209 -2.19 16.17 4.39
C ALA A 209 -2.93 17.42 3.91
N THR A 210 -2.80 17.76 2.62
CA THR A 210 -3.49 18.92 2.03
C THR A 210 -4.05 18.58 0.66
N VAL A 211 -5.33 18.87 0.46
CA VAL A 211 -6.01 18.90 -0.83
C VAL A 211 -6.00 20.33 -1.35
N SER A 212 -5.57 20.52 -2.59
CA SER A 212 -5.43 21.83 -3.22
C SER A 212 -5.69 21.77 -4.72
N GLU A 213 -5.59 22.91 -5.40
CA GLU A 213 -5.69 22.99 -6.87
C GLU A 213 -6.97 22.34 -7.43
N VAL A 214 -8.11 22.54 -6.75
CA VAL A 214 -9.39 21.98 -7.16
C VAL A 214 -9.94 22.75 -8.36
N VAL A 215 -9.96 22.11 -9.53
CA VAL A 215 -10.37 22.71 -10.80
C VAL A 215 -11.54 21.91 -11.40
N PRO A 216 -12.75 22.49 -11.51
CA PRO A 216 -13.87 21.85 -12.20
C PRO A 216 -13.60 21.61 -13.68
N SER A 217 -14.02 20.45 -14.18
CA SER A 217 -14.07 20.17 -15.61
C SER A 217 -15.25 20.89 -16.25
N ARG A 218 -15.04 21.44 -17.45
CA ARG A 218 -16.11 22.07 -18.24
C ARG A 218 -16.88 21.07 -19.12
N SER A 219 -16.45 19.81 -19.20
CA SER A 219 -17.06 18.78 -20.04
C SER A 219 -17.30 17.49 -19.26
N CYS A 220 -18.54 16.98 -19.30
CA CYS A 220 -18.84 15.57 -19.02
C CYS A 220 -18.28 14.73 -20.18
N GLY A 221 -17.58 13.63 -19.89
CA GLY A 221 -17.15 12.67 -20.92
C GLY A 221 -18.29 11.90 -21.59
N SER A 222 -19.56 12.22 -21.33
CA SER A 222 -20.73 11.57 -21.93
C SER A 222 -21.44 12.48 -22.93
N VAL A 223 -21.66 11.92 -24.13
CA VAL A 223 -22.16 12.61 -25.33
C VAL A 223 -23.62 13.08 -25.21
N GLU A 224 -24.34 12.67 -24.16
CA GLU A 224 -25.79 12.91 -24.02
C GLU A 224 -26.17 14.14 -23.18
N TRP A 225 -25.21 14.79 -22.50
CA TRP A 225 -25.52 15.94 -21.64
C TRP A 225 -24.87 17.23 -22.12
N HIS A 226 -25.70 18.18 -22.55
CA HIS A 226 -25.34 19.57 -22.75
C HIS A 226 -25.28 20.30 -21.39
N GLY A 227 -24.26 20.01 -20.58
CA GLY A 227 -24.00 20.69 -19.30
C GLY A 227 -22.66 20.24 -18.68
N ALA A 228 -22.07 21.06 -17.80
CA ALA A 228 -20.88 20.66 -17.05
C ALA A 228 -21.21 19.56 -16.02
N CYS A 229 -20.33 18.56 -15.85
CA CYS A 229 -20.47 17.57 -14.78
C CYS A 229 -20.00 18.29 -13.51
N PRO A 230 -20.88 18.58 -12.54
CA PRO A 230 -20.46 19.29 -11.33
C PRO A 230 -19.40 18.52 -10.55
N SER A 231 -19.42 17.19 -10.65
CA SER A 231 -18.51 16.27 -9.98
C SER A 231 -17.18 16.06 -10.70
N ALA A 232 -17.09 16.40 -12.00
CA ALA A 232 -15.86 16.18 -12.75
C ALA A 232 -14.87 17.31 -12.55
N GLY A 233 -13.59 16.98 -12.50
CA GLY A 233 -12.53 17.95 -12.29
C GLY A 233 -11.23 17.29 -11.87
N THR A 234 -10.29 18.12 -11.45
CA THR A 234 -9.00 17.68 -10.93
C THR A 234 -8.74 18.30 -9.57
N PHE A 235 -7.94 17.63 -8.76
CA PHE A 235 -7.38 18.20 -7.54
C PHE A 235 -6.01 17.55 -7.26
N ARG A 236 -5.26 18.16 -6.35
CA ARG A 236 -3.95 17.66 -5.93
C ARG A 236 -3.97 17.34 -4.44
N VAL A 237 -3.39 16.21 -4.07
CA VAL A 237 -3.12 15.84 -2.68
C VAL A 237 -1.62 15.96 -2.44
N ARG A 238 -1.24 16.49 -1.28
CA ARG A 238 0.13 16.46 -0.79
C ARG A 238 0.16 15.93 0.64
N LEU A 239 0.89 14.84 0.84
CA LEU A 239 1.21 14.25 2.13
C LEU A 239 2.63 14.61 2.53
N GLU A 240 2.80 15.34 3.60
CA GLU A 240 4.11 15.63 4.19
C GLU A 240 4.49 14.53 5.18
N GLY A 241 5.66 13.93 4.96
CA GLY A 241 6.21 12.89 5.81
C GLY A 241 5.31 11.68 6.05
N PRO A 242 4.72 11.05 5.01
CA PRO A 242 3.89 9.87 5.22
C PRO A 242 4.71 8.69 5.76
N ALA A 243 4.01 7.79 6.45
CA ALA A 243 4.55 6.55 7.00
C ALA A 243 5.01 5.58 5.90
N THR A 244 4.61 5.79 4.65
CA THR A 244 4.95 4.97 3.48
C THR A 244 5.93 5.69 2.52
N LEU A 245 6.55 6.79 2.94
CA LEU A 245 7.37 7.65 2.08
C LEU A 245 8.50 6.88 1.39
N TRP A 246 9.30 6.13 2.16
CA TRP A 246 10.42 5.37 1.59
C TRP A 246 9.93 4.19 0.75
N GLY A 247 8.92 3.48 1.25
CA GLY A 247 8.37 2.29 0.61
C GLY A 247 7.74 2.61 -0.72
N THR A 248 7.09 3.77 -0.86
CA THR A 248 6.54 4.27 -2.12
C THR A 248 7.65 4.44 -3.17
N ALA A 249 8.75 5.12 -2.81
CA ALA A 249 9.89 5.28 -3.70
C ALA A 249 10.57 3.94 -4.04
N ALA A 250 10.68 3.03 -3.06
CA ALA A 250 11.28 1.71 -3.25
C ALA A 250 10.44 0.81 -4.17
N LEU A 251 9.10 0.91 -4.09
CA LEU A 251 8.16 0.22 -4.96
C LEU A 251 8.20 0.79 -6.38
N GLU A 252 8.34 2.10 -6.53
CA GLU A 252 8.49 2.75 -7.84
C GLU A 252 9.75 2.25 -8.58
N ASN A 253 10.89 2.18 -7.89
CA ASN A 253 12.13 1.61 -8.44
C ASN A 253 11.95 0.15 -8.91
N ARG A 254 11.02 -0.60 -8.28
CA ARG A 254 10.68 -1.99 -8.64
C ARG A 254 9.54 -2.11 -9.64
N ARG A 255 8.94 -0.98 -10.09
CA ARG A 255 7.72 -0.95 -10.92
C ARG A 255 6.59 -1.78 -10.29
N ALA A 256 6.51 -1.74 -8.97
CA ALA A 256 5.51 -2.41 -8.17
C ALA A 256 4.34 -1.47 -7.87
N ILE A 257 3.24 -2.03 -7.38
CA ILE A 257 2.09 -1.28 -6.87
C ILE A 257 2.55 -0.37 -5.73
N ALA A 258 2.16 0.90 -5.76
CA ALA A 258 2.58 1.88 -4.77
C ALA A 258 1.91 1.63 -3.40
N SER A 259 2.59 2.01 -2.31
CA SER A 259 2.03 1.97 -0.96
C SER A 259 1.23 3.25 -0.65
N ALA A 260 0.20 3.50 -1.47
CA ALA A 260 -0.65 4.69 -1.41
C ALA A 260 -2.03 4.37 -0.80
N TYR A 261 -2.05 3.88 0.44
CA TYR A 261 -3.29 3.47 1.12
C TYR A 261 -4.32 4.60 1.25
N ASP A 262 -3.83 5.82 1.42
CA ASP A 262 -4.64 7.02 1.47
C ASP A 262 -5.28 7.33 0.11
N ALA A 263 -4.54 7.21 -0.99
CA ALA A 263 -5.11 7.32 -2.31
C ALA A 263 -6.18 6.26 -2.56
N MET A 264 -5.90 4.98 -2.24
CA MET A 264 -6.87 3.90 -2.37
C MET A 264 -8.18 4.19 -1.59
N ALA A 265 -8.07 4.77 -0.39
CA ALA A 265 -9.23 5.16 0.42
C ALA A 265 -10.00 6.35 -0.19
N VAL A 266 -9.31 7.36 -0.73
CA VAL A 266 -9.93 8.50 -1.41
C VAL A 266 -10.64 8.05 -2.70
N GLU A 267 -10.01 7.17 -3.49
CA GLU A 267 -10.61 6.59 -4.69
C GLU A 267 -11.89 5.80 -4.33
N ALA A 268 -11.84 5.01 -3.25
CA ALA A 268 -13.01 4.29 -2.77
C ALA A 268 -14.15 5.23 -2.36
N TYR A 269 -13.86 6.30 -1.62
CA TYR A 269 -14.85 7.32 -1.30
C TYR A 269 -15.50 7.93 -2.56
N LEU A 270 -14.69 8.33 -3.55
CA LEU A 270 -15.19 8.92 -4.79
C LEU A 270 -16.07 7.94 -5.56
N ARG A 271 -15.64 6.67 -5.63
CA ARG A 271 -16.40 5.60 -6.28
C ARG A 271 -17.72 5.29 -5.56
N HIS A 272 -17.72 5.21 -4.24
CA HIS A 272 -18.95 5.05 -3.46
C HIS A 272 -19.89 6.27 -3.60
N SER A 273 -19.33 7.44 -3.90
CA SER A 273 -20.08 8.66 -4.23
C SER A 273 -20.52 8.72 -5.71
N GLY A 274 -20.38 7.63 -6.45
CA GLY A 274 -20.81 7.50 -7.84
C GLY A 274 -19.90 8.15 -8.88
N CYS A 275 -18.67 8.53 -8.51
CA CYS A 275 -17.69 9.13 -9.41
C CYS A 275 -16.67 8.09 -9.90
N SER A 276 -16.19 8.25 -11.13
CA SER A 276 -14.99 7.53 -11.56
C SER A 276 -13.77 8.40 -11.29
N ALA A 277 -12.70 7.84 -10.74
CA ALA A 277 -11.49 8.60 -10.43
C ALA A 277 -10.25 7.85 -10.86
N SER A 278 -9.19 8.59 -11.13
CA SER A 278 -7.85 8.06 -11.33
C SER A 278 -6.84 9.01 -10.71
N TYR A 279 -5.73 8.48 -10.26
CA TYR A 279 -4.65 9.26 -9.68
C TYR A 279 -3.29 8.79 -10.20
N SER A 280 -2.31 9.68 -10.09
CA SER A 280 -0.90 9.32 -10.24
C SER A 280 -0.13 9.84 -9.04
N VAL A 281 0.88 9.09 -8.62
CA VAL A 281 1.68 9.38 -7.44
C VAL A 281 3.07 9.85 -7.87
N ARG A 282 3.60 10.86 -7.19
CA ARG A 282 5.00 11.27 -7.24
C ARG A 282 5.54 11.39 -5.83
N HIS A 283 6.81 11.13 -5.65
CA HIS A 283 7.47 11.31 -4.37
C HIS A 283 8.58 12.36 -4.47
N THR A 284 8.90 12.93 -3.32
CA THR A 284 10.05 13.80 -3.07
C THR A 284 10.71 13.32 -1.79
N ASP A 285 11.84 13.90 -1.42
CA ASP A 285 12.57 13.51 -0.20
C ASP A 285 11.75 13.67 1.10
N THR A 286 10.66 14.45 1.06
CA THR A 286 9.86 14.80 2.25
C THR A 286 8.37 14.57 2.11
N ALA A 287 7.86 14.24 0.93
CA ALA A 287 6.44 14.20 0.67
C ALA A 287 6.06 13.27 -0.48
N VAL A 288 4.81 12.81 -0.44
CA VAL A 288 4.12 12.15 -1.56
C VAL A 288 3.07 13.11 -2.09
N GLU A 289 2.96 13.19 -3.42
CA GLU A 289 2.02 14.03 -4.12
C GLU A 289 1.16 13.19 -5.06
N GLU A 290 -0.13 13.50 -5.09
CA GLU A 290 -1.10 12.78 -5.89
C GLU A 290 -1.84 13.75 -6.79
N PHE A 291 -2.01 13.36 -8.05
CA PHE A 291 -2.69 14.15 -9.07
C PHE A 291 -3.94 13.43 -9.50
N TRP A 292 -5.09 13.97 -9.09
CA TRP A 292 -6.40 13.34 -9.24
C TRP A 292 -7.15 13.88 -10.45
N THR A 293 -7.79 12.97 -11.18
CA THR A 293 -8.81 13.28 -12.19
C THR A 293 -10.09 12.53 -11.85
N VAL A 294 -11.20 13.26 -11.75
CA VAL A 294 -12.54 12.75 -11.43
C VAL A 294 -13.47 12.99 -12.61
N ALA A 295 -14.29 12.00 -12.95
CA ALA A 295 -15.26 12.00 -14.05
C ALA A 295 -16.67 11.63 -13.57
#